data_AF-A0A942SP06-F1
#
_entry.id   AF-A0A942SP06-F1
#
_cell.length_a   1.000
_cell.length_b   1.000
_cell.length_c   1.000
_cell.angle_alpha   90.00
_cell.angle_beta   90.00
_cell.angle_gamma   90.00
#
_symmetry.space_group_name_H-M   'P 1'
#
loop_
_entity.id
_entity.type
_entity.pdbx_description
1 polymer ?
#
loop_
_entity_poly.entity_id
_entity_poly.type
_entity_poly.pdbx_seq_one_letter_code
_entity_poly.pdbx_strand_id
1 'polypeptide(L)'
;MKLKIQYFSPEEREKILSENSALYLVEEQNIIVGNFLIFSDTPAEKEVVYVNLPQKELELLKAQVQANADRTDFHEDCIAEMAMVVYQ
;
A
#
# COMPACT_ATOMS: atom_id res chain seq x y z
N MET A 1 11.81 19.45 6.78
CA MET A 1 11.16 19.99 7.99
C MET A 1 9.93 19.15 8.31
N LYS A 2 9.67 18.82 9.59
CA LYS A 2 8.49 18.02 10.00
C LYS A 2 7.44 18.91 10.66
N LEU A 3 6.18 18.82 10.22
CA LEU A 3 5.04 19.54 10.76
C LEU A 3 4.12 18.55 11.49
N LYS A 4 3.78 18.83 12.75
CA LYS A 4 2.89 17.99 13.57
C LYS A 4 1.61 18.76 13.86
N ILE A 5 0.48 18.24 13.41
CA ILE A 5 -0.84 18.85 13.62
C ILE A 5 -1.74 17.87 14.38
N GLN A 6 -2.38 18.33 15.46
CA GLN A 6 -3.37 17.54 16.19
C GLN A 6 -4.76 17.72 15.58
N TYR A 7 -5.56 16.66 15.57
CA TYR A 7 -6.97 16.72 15.19
C TYR A 7 -7.84 15.99 16.22
N PHE A 8 -9.08 16.46 16.37
CA PHE A 8 -10.04 15.92 17.34
C PHE A 8 -11.28 15.32 16.68
N SER A 9 -11.53 15.64 15.40
CA SER A 9 -12.65 15.11 14.64
C SER A 9 -12.21 14.61 13.24
N PRO A 10 -12.98 13.70 12.62
CA PRO A 10 -12.69 13.22 11.27
C PRO A 10 -12.84 14.31 10.20
N GLU A 11 -13.75 15.27 10.38
CA GLU A 11 -13.91 16.40 9.46
C GLU A 11 -12.68 17.34 9.50
N GLU A 12 -12.15 17.58 10.70
CA GLU A 12 -10.94 18.39 10.89
C GLU A 12 -9.71 17.70 10.28
N ARG A 13 -9.63 16.36 10.40
CA ARG A 13 -8.61 15.54 9.74
C ARG A 13 -8.61 15.73 8.22
N GLU A 14 -9.77 15.62 7.57
CA GLU A 14 -9.88 15.83 6.13
C GLU A 14 -9.51 17.26 5.72
N LYS A 15 -9.91 18.25 6.52
CA LYS A 15 -9.54 19.65 6.29
C LYS A 15 -8.03 19.84 6.34
N ILE A 16 -7.37 19.32 7.38
CA ILE A 16 -5.90 19.38 7.53
C ILE A 16 -5.19 18.69 6.37
N LEU A 17 -5.70 17.54 5.90
CA LEU A 17 -5.15 16.84 4.74
C LEU A 17 -5.27 17.66 3.45
N SER A 18 -6.41 18.33 3.24
CA SER A 18 -6.63 19.17 2.05
C SER A 18 -5.76 20.42 2.05
N GLU A 19 -5.63 21.09 3.20
CA GLU A 19 -4.83 22.30 3.39
C GLU A 19 -3.33 22.03 3.27
N ASN A 20 -2.89 20.84 3.67
CA ASN A 20 -1.49 20.41 3.62
C ASN A 20 -1.21 19.46 2.46
N SER A 21 -2.03 19.49 1.40
CA SER A 21 -1.88 18.66 0.19
C SER A 21 -0.53 18.84 -0.54
N ALA A 22 0.17 19.95 -0.28
CA ALA A 22 1.52 20.21 -0.78
C ALA A 22 2.63 19.47 -0.01
N LEU A 23 2.34 18.92 1.17
CA LEU A 23 3.29 18.18 2.00
C LEU A 23 2.98 16.68 2.00
N TYR A 24 4.00 15.86 2.22
CA TYR A 24 3.82 14.42 2.35
C TYR A 24 3.37 14.07 3.76
N LEU A 25 2.23 13.37 3.88
CA LEU A 25 1.86 12.72 5.14
C LEU A 25 2.82 11.54 5.36
N VAL A 26 3.69 11.67 6.36
CA VAL A 26 4.68 10.65 6.71
C VAL A 26 4.10 9.64 7.70
N GLU A 27 3.31 10.11 8.66
CA GLU A 27 2.81 9.28 9.75
C GLU A 27 1.51 9.86 10.35
N GLU A 28 0.61 8.99 10.78
CA GLU A 28 -0.59 9.31 11.57
C GLU A 28 -0.44 8.64 12.95
N GLN A 29 -0.34 9.44 14.01
CA GLN A 29 -0.09 8.98 15.38
C GLN A 29 -1.37 9.10 16.21
N ASN A 30 -2.00 7.98 16.53
CA ASN A 30 -3.16 7.90 17.42
C ASN A 30 -2.73 7.40 18.79
N ILE A 31 -2.42 8.31 19.72
CA ILE A 31 -1.91 8.01 21.06
C ILE A 31 -2.88 8.48 22.15
N ILE A 32 -2.64 8.07 23.40
CA ILE A 32 -3.48 8.39 24.56
C ILE A 32 -3.70 9.91 24.73
N VAL A 33 -2.72 10.72 24.32
CA VAL A 33 -2.73 12.19 24.41
C VAL A 33 -3.54 12.84 23.29
N GLY A 34 -3.80 12.13 22.19
CA GLY A 34 -4.55 12.63 21.04
C GLY A 34 -4.08 12.06 19.71
N ASN A 35 -4.74 12.51 18.65
CA ASN A 35 -4.46 12.08 17.28
C ASN A 35 -3.69 13.16 16.52
N PHE A 36 -2.62 12.77 15.83
CA PHE A 36 -1.72 13.70 15.17
C PHE A 36 -1.38 13.25 13.75
N LEU A 37 -1.34 14.21 12.83
CA LEU A 37 -0.82 14.04 11.48
C LEU A 37 0.58 14.66 11.38
N ILE A 38 1.53 13.87 10.91
CA ILE A 38 2.93 14.28 10.74
C ILE A 38 3.21 14.45 9.26
N PHE A 39 3.44 15.69 8.85
CA PHE A 39 3.78 16.04 7.48
C PHE A 39 5.28 16.33 7.33
N SER A 40 5.82 16.11 6.14
CA SER A 40 7.20 16.41 5.77
C SER A 40 7.28 16.99 4.36
N ASP A 41 8.24 17.87 4.14
CA ASP A 41 8.59 18.43 2.82
C ASP A 41 9.37 17.43 1.96
N THR A 42 10.12 16.53 2.59
CA THR A 42 10.79 15.42 1.92
C THR A 42 9.90 14.17 1.92
N PRO A 43 9.81 13.44 0.80
CA PRO A 43 9.15 12.14 0.78
C PRO A 43 9.82 11.24 1.82
N ALA A 44 9.02 10.46 2.55
CA ALA A 44 9.55 9.50 3.51
C ALA A 44 10.53 8.58 2.77
N GLU A 45 11.81 8.61 3.18
CA GLU A 45 12.77 7.61 2.73
C GLU A 45 12.25 6.27 3.23
N LYS A 46 11.73 5.44 2.32
CA LYS A 46 11.38 4.06 2.64
C LYS A 46 12.64 3.42 3.18
N GLU A 47 12.70 3.12 4.46
CA GLU A 47 13.80 2.37 5.04
C GLU A 47 13.88 1.03 4.29
N VAL A 48 14.87 0.90 3.41
CA VAL A 48 15.13 -0.33 2.69
C VAL A 48 15.74 -1.29 3.70
N VAL A 49 14.90 -2.11 4.32
CA VAL A 49 15.36 -3.18 5.20
C VAL A 49 15.94 -4.29 4.33
N TYR A 50 17.27 -4.38 4.32
CA TYR A 50 17.97 -5.48 3.67
C TYR A 50 17.82 -6.75 4.51
N VAL A 51 16.94 -7.64 4.08
CA VAL A 51 16.78 -8.98 4.67
C VAL A 51 17.71 -9.94 3.94
N ASN A 52 18.55 -10.66 4.70
CA ASN A 52 19.42 -11.68 4.13
C ASN A 52 18.59 -12.97 3.93
N LEU A 53 17.99 -13.10 2.74
CA LEU A 53 17.16 -14.24 2.38
C LEU A 53 18.03 -15.34 1.74
N PRO A 54 18.03 -16.58 2.26
CA PRO A 54 18.71 -17.70 1.62
C PRO A 54 18.26 -17.88 0.16
N GLN A 55 19.20 -18.09 -0.75
CA GLN A 55 18.93 -18.20 -2.20
C GLN A 55 17.85 -19.25 -2.52
N LYS A 56 17.89 -20.39 -1.81
CA LYS A 56 16.90 -21.47 -1.97
C LYS A 56 15.47 -21.01 -1.67
N GLU A 57 15.27 -20.20 -0.62
CA GLU A 57 13.94 -19.69 -0.27
C GLU A 57 13.45 -18.66 -1.29
N LEU A 58 14.36 -17.83 -1.82
CA LEU A 58 14.05 -16.90 -2.90
C LEU A 58 13.60 -17.63 -4.17
N GLU A 59 14.30 -18.71 -4.54
CA GLU A 59 13.96 -19.52 -5.72
C GLU A 59 12.59 -20.20 -5.56
N LEU A 60 12.33 -20.79 -4.39
CA LEU A 60 11.03 -21.39 -4.09
C LEU A 60 9.90 -20.36 -4.13
N LEU A 61 10.12 -19.18 -3.56
CA LEU A 61 9.13 -18.10 -3.57
C LEU A 61 8.85 -17.61 -4.99
N LYS A 62 9.89 -17.41 -5.81
CA LYS A 62 9.73 -17.02 -7.22
C LYS A 62 8.95 -18.08 -8.01
N ALA A 63 9.27 -19.36 -7.81
CA ALA A 63 8.55 -20.45 -8.46
C ALA A 63 7.07 -20.48 -8.06
N GLN A 64 6.77 -20.25 -6.78
CA GLN A 64 5.39 -20.20 -6.28
C GLN A 64 4.61 -19.01 -6.86
N VAL A 65 5.25 -17.83 -6.97
CA VAL A 65 4.65 -16.65 -7.59
C VAL A 65 4.36 -16.92 -9.07
N GLN A 66 5.31 -17.50 -9.80
CA GLN A 66 5.13 -17.83 -11.21
C GLN A 66 3.98 -18.83 -11.40
N ALA A 67 3.96 -19.93 -10.64
CA ALA A 67 2.89 -20.93 -10.73
C ALA A 67 1.50 -20.34 -10.41
N ASN A 68 1.43 -19.35 -9.52
CA ASN A 68 0.17 -18.65 -9.22
C ASN A 68 -0.25 -17.70 -10.35
N ALA A 69 0.71 -17.01 -10.98
CA ALA A 69 0.45 -16.17 -12.15
C ALA A 69 -0.08 -17.03 -13.31
N ASP A 70 0.65 -18.10 -13.67
CA ASP A 70 0.26 -19.02 -14.75
C ASP A 70 -1.13 -19.63 -14.50
N ARG A 71 -1.42 -19.99 -13.24
CA ARG A 71 -2.74 -20.47 -12.84
C ARG A 71 -3.80 -19.39 -13.08
N THR A 72 -3.55 -18.15 -12.67
CA THR A 72 -4.52 -17.05 -12.80
C THR A 72 -4.85 -16.78 -14.26
N ASP A 73 -3.84 -16.70 -15.12
CA ASP A 73 -4.01 -16.52 -16.57
C ASP A 73 -4.87 -17.63 -17.17
N PHE A 74 -4.63 -18.89 -16.78
CA PHE A 74 -5.45 -20.02 -17.22
C PHE A 74 -6.92 -19.92 -16.76
N HIS A 75 -7.17 -19.46 -15.53
CA HIS A 75 -8.55 -19.24 -15.05
C HIS A 75 -9.25 -18.14 -15.83
N GLU A 76 -8.55 -17.05 -16.15
CA GLU A 76 -9.09 -15.95 -16.95
C GLU A 76 -9.46 -16.42 -18.36
N ASP A 77 -8.60 -17.20 -19.01
CA ASP A 77 -8.87 -17.78 -20.33
C ASP A 77 -10.11 -18.70 -20.30
N CYS A 78 -10.22 -19.58 -19.30
CA CYS A 78 -11.37 -20.45 -19.15
C CYS A 78 -12.67 -19.66 -18.91
N ILE A 79 -12.62 -18.61 -18.08
CA ILE A 79 -13.77 -17.76 -17.80
C ILE A 79 -14.21 -17.02 -19.07
N ALA A 80 -13.26 -16.49 -19.85
CA ALA A 80 -13.55 -15.80 -21.10
C ALA A 80 -14.21 -16.73 -22.13
N GLU A 81 -13.70 -17.97 -22.27
CA GLU A 81 -14.28 -18.97 -23.15
C GLU A 81 -15.72 -19.33 -22.72
N MET A 82 -15.93 -19.59 -21.42
CA MET A 82 -17.27 -19.90 -20.90
C MET A 82 -18.24 -18.71 -21.06
N ALA A 83 -17.78 -17.48 -20.85
CA ALA A 83 -18.60 -16.29 -21.05
C ALA A 83 -19.01 -16.12 -22.53
N MET A 84 -18.11 -16.39 -23.48
CA MET A 84 -18.45 -16.39 -24.91
C MET A 84 -19.55 -17.39 -25.27
N VAL A 85 -19.60 -18.55 -24.61
CA VAL A 85 -20.65 -19.55 -24.85
C VAL A 85 -22.01 -19.13 -24.27
N VAL A 86 -22.02 -18.43 -23.13
CA VAL A 86 -23.26 -18.07 -22.41
C VAL A 86 -23.91 -16.78 -22.93
N TYR A 87 -23.13 -15.85 -23.47
CA TYR A 87 -23.62 -14.56 -23.99
C TYR A 87 -23.84 -14.53 -25.51
N GLN A 88 -23.85 -15.69 -26.18
CA GLN A 88 -24.32 -15.85 -27.56
C GLN A 88 -25.85 -15.97 -27.64
#